data_AF-A0A354K673-F1
#
_entry.id   AF-A0A354K673-F1
#
_cell.length_a   1.000
_cell.length_b   1.000
_cell.length_c   1.000
_cell.angle_alpha   90.00
_cell.angle_beta   90.00
_cell.angle_gamma   90.00
#
_symmetry.space_group_name_H-M   'P 1'
#
loop_
_entity.id
_entity.type
_entity.pdbx_description
1 polymer ?
#
loop_
_entity_poly.entity_id
_entity_poly.type
_entity_poly.pdbx_seq_one_letter_code
_entity_poly.pdbx_strand_id
1 'polypeptide(L)'
;MEPITNLESTLFPIAAEKHVVFAIVSSLFFLLQFIRTRKLYQLIMAIAIPASLLIYLAPENTALFYGIGIAEGLLLLLAFITGTVRSVRDSKAAKAAEAAAKAAQTKETEA
;
A
#
# COMPACT_ATOMS: atom_id res chain seq x y z
N MET A 1 -8.69 -39.74 13.41
CA MET A 1 -7.89 -38.52 13.66
C MET A 1 -7.81 -37.79 12.33
N GLU A 2 -8.88 -37.08 11.96
CA GLU A 2 -8.84 -36.26 10.74
C GLU A 2 -8.01 -35.01 11.05
N PRO A 3 -7.08 -34.61 10.17
CA PRO A 3 -6.33 -33.39 10.38
C PRO A 3 -7.30 -32.21 10.35
N ILE A 4 -7.22 -31.35 11.35
CA ILE A 4 -8.01 -30.12 11.44
C ILE A 4 -7.51 -29.18 10.32
N THR A 5 -7.96 -29.39 9.08
CA THR A 5 -7.63 -28.54 7.92
C THR A 5 -8.73 -27.54 7.59
N ASN A 6 -9.82 -27.50 8.37
CA ASN A 6 -10.88 -26.51 8.22
C ASN A 6 -10.73 -25.42 9.28
N LEU A 7 -9.72 -24.56 9.15
CA LEU A 7 -9.89 -23.18 9.60
C LEU A 7 -10.80 -22.51 8.57
N GLU A 8 -12.08 -22.88 8.61
CA GLU A 8 -13.15 -22.17 7.92
C GLU A 8 -13.38 -20.85 8.69
N SER A 9 -12.37 -19.99 8.67
CA SER A 9 -12.45 -18.65 9.25
C SER A 9 -13.33 -17.83 8.32
N THR A 10 -14.62 -17.73 8.64
CA THR A 10 -15.61 -16.86 7.97
C THR A 10 -15.30 -15.35 8.10
N LEU A 11 -14.06 -15.00 8.46
CA LEU A 11 -13.58 -13.64 8.76
C LEU A 11 -13.10 -12.89 7.51
N PHE A 12 -12.57 -13.60 6.50
CA PHE A 12 -12.10 -12.99 5.25
C PHE A 12 -12.59 -13.84 4.06
N PRO A 13 -13.08 -13.23 2.95
CA PRO A 13 -13.67 -13.96 1.83
C PRO A 13 -12.66 -14.81 1.02
N ILE A 14 -11.43 -14.92 1.52
CA ILE A 14 -10.32 -15.67 0.95
C ILE A 14 -9.79 -16.59 2.04
N ALA A 15 -9.51 -17.86 1.71
CA ALA A 15 -8.93 -18.82 2.65
C ALA A 15 -7.65 -18.27 3.30
N ALA A 16 -7.45 -18.53 4.60
CA ALA A 16 -6.33 -18.00 5.38
C ALA A 16 -4.96 -18.29 4.73
N GLU A 17 -4.78 -19.47 4.14
CA GLU A 17 -3.59 -19.86 3.39
C GLU A 17 -3.28 -18.88 2.25
N LYS A 18 -4.31 -18.46 1.51
CA LYS A 18 -4.17 -17.54 0.38
C LYS A 18 -3.92 -16.11 0.85
N HIS A 19 -4.50 -15.71 1.99
CA HIS A 19 -4.21 -14.41 2.61
C HIS A 19 -2.75 -14.30 3.03
N VAL A 20 -2.17 -15.36 3.62
CA VAL A 20 -0.75 -15.43 3.98
C VAL A 20 0.14 -15.30 2.74
N VAL A 21 -0.14 -16.04 1.67
CA VAL A 21 0.63 -15.95 0.41
C VAL A 21 0.52 -14.55 -0.18
N PHE A 22 -0.68 -13.97 -0.23
CA PHE A 22 -0.89 -12.61 -0.70
C PHE A 22 -0.10 -11.59 0.12
N ALA A 23 -0.12 -11.71 1.44
CA ALA A 23 0.57 -10.80 2.34
C ALA A 23 2.10 -10.83 2.10
N ILE A 24 2.69 -12.03 2.01
CA ILE A 24 4.12 -12.20 1.75
C ILE A 24 4.53 -11.59 0.39
N VAL A 25 3.81 -11.93 -0.68
CA VAL A 25 4.13 -11.46 -2.03
C VAL A 25 4.01 -9.94 -2.11
N SER A 26 2.94 -9.39 -1.55
CA SER A 26 2.70 -7.96 -1.54
C SER A 26 3.72 -7.20 -0.68
N SER A 27 4.07 -7.71 0.50
CA SER A 27 5.14 -7.13 1.34
C SER A 27 6.47 -7.05 0.59
N LEU A 28 6.88 -8.13 -0.08
CA LEU A 28 8.10 -8.15 -0.88
C LEU A 28 8.02 -7.16 -2.04
N PHE A 29 6.89 -7.11 -2.74
CA PHE A 29 6.68 -6.17 -3.83
C PHE A 29 6.79 -4.71 -3.37
N PHE A 30 6.10 -4.33 -2.29
CA PHE A 30 6.14 -2.97 -1.76
C PHE A 30 7.51 -2.61 -1.16
N LEU A 31 8.21 -3.58 -0.56
CA LEU A 31 9.57 -3.37 -0.07
C LEU A 31 10.56 -3.12 -1.22
N LEU A 32 10.49 -3.91 -2.29
CA LEU A 32 11.30 -3.69 -3.51
C LEU A 32 10.97 -2.36 -4.17
N GLN A 33 9.68 -2.01 -4.23
CA GLN A 33 9.20 -0.74 -4.76
C GLN A 33 9.72 0.43 -3.91
N PHE A 34 9.77 0.27 -2.58
CA PHE A 34 10.33 1.23 -1.64
C PHE A 34 11.81 1.45 -1.88
N ILE A 35 12.60 0.39 -2.07
CA ILE A 35 14.04 0.52 -2.37
C ILE A 35 14.24 1.32 -3.67
N ARG A 36 13.41 1.09 -4.69
CA ARG A 36 13.54 1.75 -6.01
C ARG A 36 13.07 3.20 -6.01
N THR A 37 11.97 3.53 -5.34
CA THR A 37 11.34 4.85 -5.45
C THR A 37 11.41 5.68 -4.17
N ARG A 38 11.83 5.09 -3.05
CA ARG A 38 11.98 5.69 -1.71
C ARG A 38 10.74 6.46 -1.24
N LYS A 39 9.55 5.98 -1.60
CA LYS A 39 8.30 6.66 -1.28
C LYS A 39 7.72 6.10 0.02
N LEU A 40 7.50 6.97 1.00
CA LEU A 40 6.99 6.61 2.33
C LEU A 40 5.71 5.76 2.29
N TYR A 41 4.80 6.00 1.34
CA TYR A 41 3.57 5.20 1.22
C TYR A 41 3.84 3.72 0.95
N GLN A 42 4.92 3.37 0.27
CA GLN A 42 5.26 1.96 0.00
C GLN A 42 5.78 1.28 1.26
N LEU A 43 6.46 2.02 2.14
CA LEU A 43 6.83 1.54 3.46
C LEU A 43 5.58 1.30 4.32
N ILE A 44 4.62 2.22 4.29
CA ILE A 44 3.34 2.08 5.00
C ILE A 44 2.60 0.82 4.51
N MET A 45 2.51 0.61 3.19
CA MET A 45 1.89 -0.58 2.61
C MET A 45 2.64 -1.87 2.96
N ALA A 46 3.98 -1.84 2.95
CA ALA A 46 4.80 -3.00 3.30
C ALA A 46 4.61 -3.47 4.75
N ILE A 47 4.19 -2.58 5.65
CA ILE A 47 3.90 -2.86 7.06
C ILE A 47 2.41 -3.15 7.29
N ALA A 48 1.52 -2.42 6.64
CA ALA A 48 0.07 -2.59 6.77
C ALA A 48 -0.36 -4.01 6.35
N ILE A 49 0.14 -4.48 5.21
CA ILE A 49 -0.23 -5.78 4.64
C ILE A 49 0.14 -6.98 5.54
N PRO A 50 1.34 -7.10 6.13
CA PRO A 50 1.62 -8.18 7.06
C PRO A 50 0.95 -7.95 8.42
N ALA A 51 0.64 -6.70 8.78
CA ALA A 51 -0.17 -6.41 9.96
C ALA A 51 -1.62 -6.93 9.82
N SER A 52 -2.15 -7.04 8.59
CA SER A 52 -3.45 -7.66 8.32
C SER A 52 -3.54 -9.11 8.79
N LEU A 53 -2.41 -9.83 8.84
CA LEU A 53 -2.36 -11.22 9.31
C LEU A 53 -2.55 -11.33 10.82
N LEU A 54 -2.37 -10.24 11.58
CA LEU A 54 -2.58 -10.25 13.03
C LEU A 54 -4.02 -10.57 13.43
N ILE A 55 -4.99 -10.42 12.51
CA ILE A 55 -6.38 -10.83 12.73
C ILE A 55 -6.50 -12.33 13.05
N TYR A 56 -5.53 -13.15 12.63
CA TYR A 56 -5.53 -14.59 12.89
C TYR A 56 -4.96 -14.97 14.27
N LEU A 57 -4.41 -14.02 15.05
CA LEU A 57 -3.79 -14.31 16.33
C LEU A 57 -4.80 -14.65 17.44
N ALA A 58 -6.01 -14.08 17.36
CA ALA A 58 -7.10 -14.31 18.32
C ALA A 58 -8.45 -14.23 17.59
N PRO A 59 -8.82 -15.25 16.80
CA PRO A 59 -9.99 -15.21 15.93
C PRO A 59 -11.32 -15.07 16.67
N GLU A 60 -11.39 -15.52 17.93
CA GLU A 60 -12.57 -15.35 18.78
C GLU A 60 -12.72 -13.93 19.38
N ASN A 61 -11.71 -13.07 19.26
CA ASN A 61 -11.73 -11.72 19.85
C ASN A 61 -12.18 -10.66 18.83
N THR A 62 -13.47 -10.36 18.82
CA THR A 62 -14.08 -9.38 17.92
C THR A 62 -13.51 -7.97 18.10
N ALA A 63 -13.09 -7.59 19.31
CA ALA A 63 -12.52 -6.27 19.58
C ALA A 63 -11.13 -6.12 18.93
N LEU A 64 -10.30 -7.17 18.99
CA LEU A 64 -9.02 -7.20 18.27
C LEU A 64 -9.22 -7.19 16.76
N PHE A 65 -10.21 -7.92 16.25
CA PHE A 65 -10.55 -7.92 14.83
C PHE A 65 -10.91 -6.52 14.32
N TYR A 66 -11.87 -5.84 14.96
CA TYR A 66 -12.24 -4.48 14.58
C TYR A 66 -11.10 -3.48 14.84
N GLY A 67 -10.34 -3.65 15.92
CA GLY A 67 -9.19 -2.78 16.22
C GLY A 67 -8.11 -2.85 15.13
N ILE A 68 -7.72 -4.07 14.73
CA ILE A 68 -6.74 -4.29 13.65
C ILE A 68 -7.31 -3.80 12.32
N GLY A 69 -8.57 -4.12 12.01
CA GLY A 69 -9.22 -3.66 10.77
C GLY A 69 -9.31 -2.14 10.66
N ILE A 70 -9.65 -1.44 11.75
CA ILE A 70 -9.66 0.03 11.78
C ILE A 70 -8.23 0.58 11.66
N ALA A 71 -7.27 0.02 12.40
CA ALA A 71 -5.88 0.45 12.34
C ALA A 71 -5.31 0.32 10.93
N GLU A 72 -5.59 -0.80 10.26
CA GLU A 72 -5.18 -1.04 8.88
C GLU A 72 -5.89 -0.10 7.91
N GLY A 73 -7.20 0.12 8.07
CA GLY A 73 -7.95 1.10 7.28
C GLY A 73 -7.36 2.51 7.36
N LEU A 74 -6.92 2.94 8.55
CA LEU A 74 -6.25 4.23 8.75
C LEU A 74 -4.88 4.28 8.08
N LEU A 75 -4.08 3.21 8.17
CA LEU A 75 -2.78 3.11 7.50
C LEU A 75 -2.93 3.17 5.97
N LEU A 76 -3.93 2.46 5.42
CA LEU A 76 -4.24 2.50 3.99
C LEU A 76 -4.70 3.90 3.55
N LEU A 77 -5.54 4.56 4.35
CA LEU A 77 -5.98 5.93 4.08
C LEU A 77 -4.77 6.90 4.08
N LEU A 78 -3.87 6.78 5.06
CA LEU A 78 -2.65 7.59 5.12
C LEU A 78 -1.72 7.31 3.92
N ALA A 79 -1.52 6.05 3.54
CA ALA A 79 -0.75 5.68 2.36
C ALA A 79 -1.37 6.25 1.08
N PHE A 80 -2.70 6.21 0.97
CA PHE A 80 -3.44 6.75 -0.17
C PHE A 80 -3.33 8.28 -0.27
N ILE A 81 -3.54 9.00 0.84
CA ILE A 81 -3.41 10.46 0.87
C ILE A 81 -1.98 10.88 0.54
N THR A 82 -0.98 10.29 1.21
CA THR A 82 0.44 10.63 0.97
C THR A 82 0.89 10.26 -0.45
N GLY A 83 0.39 9.15 -1.00
CA GLY A 83 0.61 8.75 -2.39
C GLY A 83 0.00 9.74 -3.39
N THR A 84 -1.25 10.16 -3.16
CA THR A 84 -2.00 11.06 -4.05
C THR A 84 -1.43 12.48 -4.04
N VAL A 85 -1.17 13.05 -2.87
CA VAL A 85 -0.59 14.40 -2.75
C VAL A 85 0.77 14.47 -3.45
N ARG A 86 1.59 13.42 -3.31
CA ARG A 86 2.91 13.36 -3.94
C ARG A 86 2.81 13.14 -5.45
N SER A 87 1.91 12.28 -5.94
CA SER A 87 1.75 12.08 -7.39
C SER A 87 1.26 13.36 -8.11
N VAL A 88 0.37 14.12 -7.47
CA VAL A 88 -0.09 15.42 -7.98
C VAL A 88 1.04 16.44 -7.99
N ARG A 89 1.87 16.47 -6.93
CA ARG A 89 3.03 17.38 -6.87
C ARG A 89 4.09 17.02 -7.92
N ASP A 90 4.43 15.74 -8.05
CA ASP A 90 5.39 15.25 -9.03
C ASP A 90 4.90 15.54 -10.47
N SER A 91 3.59 15.39 -10.72
CA SER A 91 2.95 15.72 -12.02
C SER A 91 2.96 17.22 -12.31
N LYS A 92 2.72 18.08 -11.30
CA LYS A 92 2.81 19.54 -11.44
C LYS A 92 4.25 19.98 -11.74
N ALA A 93 5.22 19.41 -11.05
CA ALA A 93 6.64 19.70 -11.28
C ALA A 93 7.08 19.31 -12.70
N ALA A 94 6.65 18.13 -13.18
CA ALA A 94 6.93 17.69 -14.55
C ALA A 94 6.30 18.63 -15.60
N LYS A 95 5.03 19.02 -15.43
CA LYS A 95 4.37 19.97 -16.34
C LYS A 95 4.98 21.37 -16.30
N ALA A 96 5.41 21.84 -15.13
CA ALA A 96 6.10 23.13 -15.00
C ALA A 96 7.48 23.12 -15.66
N ALA A 97 8.23 22.02 -15.54
CA ALA A 97 9.51 21.84 -16.22
C ALA A 97 9.34 21.77 -17.75
N GLU A 98 8.32 21.07 -18.24
CA GLU A 98 8.03 21.00 -19.68
C GLU A 98 7.57 22.36 -20.23
N ALA A 99 6.74 23.10 -19.49
CA ALA A 99 6.32 24.45 -19.85
C ALA A 99 7.51 25.45 -19.87
N ALA A 100 8.42 25.34 -18.90
CA ALA A 100 9.64 26.15 -18.86
C ALA A 100 10.60 25.80 -20.03
N ALA A 101 10.74 24.51 -20.36
CA ALA A 101 11.56 24.06 -21.48
C ALA A 101 10.97 24.51 -22.83
N LYS A 102 9.65 24.44 -23.02
CA LYS A 102 8.98 24.98 -24.22
C LYS A 102 9.12 26.50 -24.32
N ALA A 103 8.95 27.23 -23.22
CA ALA A 103 9.10 28.69 -23.21
C ALA A 103 10.55 29.14 -23.50
N ALA A 104 11.56 28.36 -23.10
CA ALA A 104 12.96 28.61 -23.44
C ALA A 104 13.23 28.36 -24.94
N GLN A 105 12.71 27.26 -25.49
CA GLN A 105 12.87 26.96 -26.93
C GLN A 105 12.17 27.99 -27.83
N THR A 106 10.97 28.46 -27.47
CA THR A 106 10.28 29.50 -28.25
C THR A 106 11.09 30.81 -28.29
N LYS A 107 11.75 31.18 -27.18
CA LYS A 107 12.57 32.40 -27.10
C LYS A 107 13.88 32.31 -27.89
N GLU A 108 14.49 31.13 -28.01
CA GLU A 108 15.68 30.93 -28.86
C GLU A 108 15.34 30.81 -30.35
N THR A 109 14.09 30.46 -30.69
CA THR A 109 13.67 30.35 -32.11
C THR A 109 13.17 31.70 -32.68
N GLU A 110 12.87 32.68 -31.82
CA GLU A 110 12.41 34.03 -32.18
C GLU A 110 13.50 35.12 -32.08
N ALA A 111 14.73 34.76 -31.71
CA ALA A 111 15.91 35.64 -31.65
C ALA A 111 16.86 35.39 -32.84
#